data_AF-A0A836QKL4-F1
#
_entry.id   AF-A0A836QKL4-F1
#
_cell.length_a   1.000
_cell.length_b   1.000
_cell.length_c   1.000
_cell.angle_alpha   90.00
_cell.angle_beta   90.00
_cell.angle_gamma   90.00
#
_symmetry.space_group_name_H-M   'P 1'
#
loop_
_entity.id
_entity.type
_entity.pdbx_description
1 polymer ?
#
loop_
_entity_poly.entity_id
_entity_poly.type
_entity_poly.pdbx_seq_one_letter_code
_entity_poly.pdbx_strand_id
1 'polypeptide(L)'
;MSKVGVWGFVPARGGSKSIPYKNLANFGGIPLLDYGVRAAQGSDCLTRIVGSTDSDRIADHMHQLGIECDRRRESLAGDDVPIAVVARDFLHRQKNAGHEMPALLVLIQPTSPFLLSEHIDQLVNHMLADSDSQSGQTIAPCPHNHHEWNQRWFENGRAGFVHASERQHGFNKQTKPVRWIFGNLVAARCKTLLDGHDFFTQPSIAFPIESKYAFDLDIPEDIYVGEGMLSNGAVRLPHLQGQMKSKIVSDYKKYAKQEGIDLLLSAAQERGLSFDAENSSETIAFSPHIEDLCRLHALIRQNRSFTVLEFGVGYSTIMIADALAKNERDFQALPSKPKLRKSKNFMGFCVDTNKFWIKRCQAIMPDSLATRIDITHSEVTVSTFNGKFCHYYNNLPNIIPDFVYLDGPDPAEVKGQINGMDFTVTDRTVMAADLLLMEPTLLPGTVILIDGRTNNARFLERNFQRSLIRKWDAEEDYTLLTFDESRLGPHNVLGTDLFPATGH
;
A
#
# COMPACT_ATOMS: atom_id res chain seq x y z
N MET A 1 33.84 2.58 -18.75
CA MET A 1 34.36 2.00 -17.50
C MET A 1 33.45 0.84 -17.15
N SER A 2 33.98 -0.36 -16.89
CA SER A 2 33.16 -1.47 -16.38
C SER A 2 32.52 -1.04 -15.06
N LYS A 3 31.23 -1.30 -14.88
CA LYS A 3 30.52 -1.04 -13.62
C LYS A 3 31.19 -1.90 -12.54
N VAL A 4 31.61 -1.30 -11.43
CA VAL A 4 32.21 -2.03 -10.31
C VAL A 4 31.19 -3.06 -9.81
N GLY A 5 31.58 -4.33 -9.70
CA GLY A 5 30.69 -5.39 -9.24
C GLY A 5 30.27 -5.17 -7.80
N VAL A 6 28.97 -5.01 -7.55
CA VAL A 6 28.38 -4.93 -6.20
C VAL A 6 27.20 -5.88 -6.14
N TRP A 7 27.20 -6.82 -5.19
CA TRP A 7 26.15 -7.84 -5.10
C TRP A 7 25.31 -7.66 -3.85
N GLY A 8 23.99 -7.78 -3.99
CA GLY A 8 23.06 -7.92 -2.88
C GLY A 8 22.91 -9.38 -2.48
N PHE A 9 22.99 -9.67 -1.18
CA PHE A 9 22.87 -11.02 -0.61
C PHE A 9 21.67 -11.06 0.35
N VAL A 10 20.65 -11.85 0.02
CA VAL A 10 19.38 -11.92 0.75
C VAL A 10 19.27 -13.25 1.49
N PRO A 11 19.66 -13.35 2.77
CA PRO A 11 19.50 -14.59 3.52
C PRO A 11 18.06 -14.79 3.99
N ALA A 12 17.46 -15.90 3.59
CA ALA A 12 16.10 -16.25 3.97
C ALA A 12 15.99 -17.72 4.35
N ARG A 13 16.29 -18.05 5.62
CA ARG A 13 16.15 -19.42 6.13
C ARG A 13 14.68 -19.84 6.28
N GLY A 14 14.39 -21.13 6.12
CA GLY A 14 13.05 -21.69 6.34
C GLY A 14 12.64 -21.78 7.81
N GLY A 15 13.58 -22.19 8.67
CA GLY A 15 13.34 -22.47 10.09
C GLY A 15 13.31 -21.23 10.99
N SER A 16 12.21 -20.48 10.98
CA SER A 16 12.01 -19.37 11.94
C SER A 16 11.19 -19.82 13.15
N LYS A 17 11.70 -19.53 14.37
CA LYS A 17 11.09 -19.94 15.65
C LYS A 17 9.99 -19.01 16.16
N SER A 18 10.13 -17.70 15.98
CA SER A 18 9.18 -16.69 16.49
C SER A 18 7.92 -16.57 15.63
N ILE A 19 8.12 -16.47 14.31
CA ILE A 19 7.06 -16.41 13.31
C ILE A 19 7.28 -17.59 12.35
N PRO A 20 6.36 -18.58 12.27
CA PRO A 20 6.47 -19.68 11.33
C PRO A 20 6.59 -19.18 9.89
N TYR A 21 7.61 -19.63 9.17
CA TYR A 21 7.91 -19.16 7.81
C TYR A 21 7.97 -17.62 7.67
N LYS A 22 8.52 -16.92 8.67
CA LYS A 22 8.66 -15.45 8.74
C LYS A 22 8.97 -14.75 7.41
N ASN A 23 9.93 -15.26 6.64
CA ASN A 23 10.31 -14.66 5.36
C ASN A 23 9.16 -14.65 4.32
N LEU A 24 8.21 -15.58 4.42
CA LEU A 24 7.01 -15.64 3.59
C LEU A 24 5.74 -15.20 4.34
N ALA A 25 5.88 -14.72 5.57
CA ALA A 25 4.75 -14.20 6.33
C ALA A 25 4.22 -12.94 5.66
N ASN A 26 2.89 -12.80 5.64
CA ASN A 26 2.24 -11.61 5.12
C ASN A 26 2.53 -10.41 6.04
N PHE A 27 3.06 -9.35 5.46
CA PHE A 27 3.30 -8.07 6.11
C PHE A 27 2.80 -6.98 5.15
N GLY A 28 1.76 -6.23 5.52
CA GLY A 28 1.21 -5.17 4.67
C GLY A 28 0.65 -5.64 3.32
N GLY A 29 0.29 -6.93 3.20
CA GLY A 29 -0.22 -7.52 1.96
C GLY A 29 0.83 -8.17 1.06
N ILE A 30 2.10 -8.13 1.46
CA ILE A 30 3.22 -8.65 0.67
C ILE A 30 4.04 -9.59 1.58
N PRO A 31 4.59 -10.71 1.07
CA PRO A 31 5.53 -11.52 1.83
C PRO A 31 6.72 -10.69 2.33
N LEU A 32 7.15 -10.89 3.58
CA LEU A 32 8.23 -10.10 4.20
C LEU A 32 9.52 -10.03 3.36
N LEU A 33 9.89 -11.14 2.72
CA LEU A 33 11.07 -11.25 1.85
C LEU A 33 11.06 -10.24 0.70
N ASP A 34 9.89 -9.97 0.11
CA ASP A 34 9.75 -9.07 -1.03
C ASP A 34 10.27 -7.66 -0.74
N TYR A 35 10.08 -7.17 0.49
CA TYR A 35 10.43 -5.81 0.86
C TYR A 35 11.92 -5.53 0.62
N GLY A 36 12.78 -6.36 1.20
CA GLY A 36 14.23 -6.25 1.01
C GLY A 36 14.65 -6.52 -0.44
N VAL A 37 14.06 -7.53 -1.10
CA VAL A 37 14.39 -7.87 -2.49
C VAL A 37 14.06 -6.72 -3.45
N ARG A 38 12.91 -6.07 -3.27
CA ARG A 38 12.47 -4.96 -4.14
C ARG A 38 13.24 -3.68 -3.86
N ALA A 39 13.59 -3.42 -2.60
CA ALA A 39 14.54 -2.36 -2.27
C ALA A 39 15.88 -2.58 -2.99
N ALA A 40 16.39 -3.82 -3.00
CA ALA A 40 17.59 -4.18 -3.75
C ALA A 40 17.42 -4.05 -5.27
N GLN A 41 16.27 -4.44 -5.84
CA GLN A 41 15.99 -4.28 -7.28
C GLN A 41 15.87 -2.82 -7.71
N GLY A 42 15.42 -1.94 -6.82
CA GLY A 42 15.35 -0.50 -7.07
C GLY A 42 16.67 0.25 -6.88
N SER A 43 17.75 -0.42 -6.45
CA SER A 43 19.07 0.21 -6.25
C SER A 43 19.83 0.34 -7.58
N ASP A 44 20.41 1.51 -7.82
CA ASP A 44 21.23 1.77 -9.01
C ASP A 44 22.64 1.16 -8.88
N CYS A 45 23.11 0.93 -7.65
CA CYS A 45 24.45 0.41 -7.37
C CYS A 45 24.56 -1.11 -7.52
N LEU A 46 23.51 -1.87 -7.21
CA LEU A 46 23.57 -3.33 -7.27
C LEU A 46 23.66 -3.82 -8.73
N THR A 47 24.55 -4.80 -8.93
CA THR A 47 24.79 -5.44 -10.25
C THR A 47 24.24 -6.86 -10.32
N ARG A 48 24.01 -7.48 -9.16
CA ARG A 48 23.47 -8.83 -9.00
C ARG A 48 22.79 -8.93 -7.65
N ILE A 49 21.68 -9.66 -7.57
CA ILE A 49 20.96 -9.93 -6.33
C ILE A 49 20.82 -11.45 -6.21
N VAL A 50 21.30 -11.99 -5.09
CA VAL A 50 21.30 -13.43 -4.84
C VAL A 50 20.63 -13.68 -3.50
N GLY A 51 19.53 -14.43 -3.53
CA GLY A 51 18.92 -14.99 -2.34
C GLY A 51 19.63 -16.26 -1.90
N SER A 52 19.64 -16.54 -0.60
CA SER A 52 20.22 -17.78 -0.06
C SER A 52 19.25 -18.43 0.91
N THR A 53 18.87 -19.68 0.64
CA THR A 53 17.86 -20.41 1.43
C THR A 53 18.09 -21.91 1.43
N ASP A 54 17.65 -22.55 2.50
CA ASP A 54 17.55 -24.01 2.69
C ASP A 54 16.17 -24.55 2.28
N SER A 55 15.16 -23.69 2.13
CA SER A 55 13.77 -24.09 1.87
C SER A 55 13.39 -24.02 0.39
N ASP A 56 12.83 -25.10 -0.15
CA ASP A 56 12.29 -25.13 -1.52
C ASP A 56 11.23 -24.05 -1.75
N ARG A 57 10.31 -23.89 -0.80
CA ARG A 57 9.23 -22.90 -0.88
C ARG A 57 9.75 -21.46 -0.97
N ILE A 58 10.82 -21.14 -0.22
CA ILE A 58 11.44 -19.81 -0.28
C ILE A 58 12.20 -19.65 -1.60
N ALA A 59 12.88 -20.69 -2.07
CA ALA A 59 13.60 -20.67 -3.34
C ALA A 59 12.65 -20.41 -4.52
N ASP A 60 11.50 -21.09 -4.55
CA ASP A 60 10.46 -20.88 -5.57
C ASP A 60 9.95 -19.43 -5.56
N HIS A 61 9.74 -18.86 -4.37
CA HIS A 61 9.33 -17.46 -4.22
C HIS A 61 10.41 -16.48 -4.70
N MET A 62 11.68 -16.74 -4.40
CA MET A 62 12.81 -15.95 -4.90
C MET A 62 12.89 -15.96 -6.43
N HIS A 63 12.64 -17.11 -7.07
CA HIS A 63 12.57 -17.20 -8.53
C HIS A 63 11.38 -16.41 -9.10
N GLN A 64 10.22 -16.42 -8.43
CA GLN A 64 9.07 -15.60 -8.82
C GLN A 64 9.36 -14.09 -8.74
N LEU A 65 10.20 -13.67 -7.79
CA LEU A 65 10.70 -12.31 -7.69
C LEU A 65 11.78 -11.97 -8.73
N GLY A 66 12.22 -12.94 -9.54
CA GLY A 66 13.22 -12.75 -10.59
C GLY A 66 14.65 -12.61 -10.06
N ILE A 67 14.96 -13.12 -8.86
CA ILE A 67 16.33 -13.14 -8.33
C ILE A 67 16.91 -14.56 -8.32
N GLU A 68 18.24 -14.64 -8.38
CA GLU A 68 18.96 -15.91 -8.29
C GLU A 68 18.83 -16.49 -6.88
N CYS A 69 18.79 -17.82 -6.79
CA CYS A 69 18.72 -18.52 -5.51
C CYS A 69 19.93 -19.44 -5.30
N ASP A 70 20.72 -19.14 -4.28
CA ASP A 70 21.74 -20.02 -3.71
C ASP A 70 21.09 -21.02 -2.74
N ARG A 71 21.08 -22.30 -3.13
CA ARG A 71 20.69 -23.38 -2.23
C ARG A 71 21.81 -23.65 -1.23
N ARG A 72 21.70 -23.03 -0.05
CA ARG A 72 22.67 -23.21 1.03
C ARG A 72 22.64 -24.66 1.53
N ARG A 73 23.80 -25.13 1.98
CA ARG A 73 23.91 -26.46 2.61
C ARG A 73 23.15 -26.48 3.93
N GLU A 74 22.57 -27.63 4.26
CA GLU A 74 21.83 -27.85 5.51
C GLU A 74 22.66 -27.52 6.75
N SER A 75 23.97 -27.84 6.73
CA SER A 75 24.91 -27.51 7.81
C SER A 75 25.09 -26.00 8.06
N LEU A 76 24.61 -25.15 7.15
CA LEU A 76 24.66 -23.69 7.23
C LEU A 76 23.29 -23.04 7.54
N ALA A 77 22.27 -23.85 7.85
CA ALA A 77 20.91 -23.40 8.13
C ALA A 77 20.56 -23.35 9.64
N GLY A 78 21.48 -23.76 10.51
CA GLY A 78 21.27 -23.77 11.96
C GLY A 78 21.14 -22.37 12.59
N ASP A 79 20.49 -22.30 13.76
CA ASP A 79 20.24 -21.04 14.48
C ASP A 79 21.52 -20.29 14.87
N ASP A 80 22.55 -21.02 15.26
CA ASP A 80 23.82 -20.44 15.74
C ASP A 80 24.83 -20.20 14.60
N VAL A 81 24.44 -20.42 13.34
CA VAL A 81 25.34 -20.22 12.19
C VAL A 81 25.43 -18.73 11.85
N PRO A 82 26.62 -18.09 11.98
CA PRO A 82 26.76 -16.69 11.65
C PRO A 82 26.55 -16.44 10.15
N ILE A 83 25.83 -15.38 9.82
CA ILE A 83 25.52 -15.05 8.42
C ILE A 83 26.77 -14.85 7.55
N ALA A 84 27.87 -14.35 8.13
CA ALA A 84 29.15 -14.20 7.44
C ALA A 84 29.72 -15.55 6.95
N VAL A 85 29.48 -16.65 7.67
CA VAL A 85 29.91 -18.00 7.27
C VAL A 85 29.14 -18.46 6.03
N VAL A 86 27.83 -18.21 5.99
CA VAL A 86 26.98 -18.53 4.83
C VAL A 86 27.41 -17.72 3.61
N ALA A 87 27.60 -16.41 3.77
CA ALA A 87 28.06 -15.54 2.71
C ALA A 87 29.45 -15.97 2.18
N ARG A 88 30.37 -16.34 3.08
CA ARG A 88 31.70 -16.81 2.70
C ARG A 88 31.68 -18.14 1.94
N ASP A 89 30.88 -19.12 2.36
CA ASP A 89 30.70 -20.37 1.60
C ASP A 89 30.19 -20.08 0.18
N PHE A 90 29.19 -19.21 0.05
CA PHE A 90 28.70 -18.74 -1.24
C PHE A 90 29.81 -18.09 -2.09
N LEU A 91 30.55 -17.12 -1.54
CA LEU A 91 31.64 -16.44 -2.26
C LEU A 91 32.76 -17.40 -2.68
N HIS A 92 33.12 -18.39 -1.84
CA HIS A 92 34.11 -19.42 -2.22
C HIS A 92 33.61 -20.28 -3.38
N ARG A 93 32.33 -20.68 -3.38
CA ARG A 93 31.75 -21.45 -4.50
C ARG A 93 31.73 -20.63 -5.79
N GLN A 94 31.36 -19.35 -5.72
CA GLN A 94 31.38 -18.46 -6.89
C GLN A 94 32.80 -18.27 -7.44
N LYS A 95 33.79 -18.06 -6.56
CA LYS A 95 35.20 -17.94 -6.93
C LYS A 95 35.74 -19.23 -7.57
N ASN A 96 35.42 -20.39 -6.99
CA ASN A 96 35.85 -21.69 -7.51
C ASN A 96 35.20 -22.05 -8.85
N ALA A 97 34.00 -21.52 -9.11
CA ALA A 97 33.33 -21.63 -10.41
C ALA A 97 33.88 -20.66 -11.48
N GLY A 98 34.87 -19.82 -11.13
CA GLY A 98 35.51 -18.89 -12.06
C GLY A 98 34.72 -17.60 -12.31
N HIS A 99 33.73 -17.27 -11.47
CA HIS A 99 33.01 -16.01 -11.58
C HIS A 99 33.86 -14.82 -11.14
N GLU A 100 33.67 -13.67 -11.79
CA GLU A 100 34.23 -12.40 -11.32
C GLU A 100 33.59 -12.02 -9.98
N MET A 101 34.43 -11.75 -8.97
CA MET A 101 33.98 -11.46 -7.62
C MET A 101 33.60 -9.98 -7.47
N PRO A 102 32.54 -9.65 -6.71
CA PRO A 102 32.18 -8.25 -6.49
C PRO A 102 33.23 -7.55 -5.62
N ALA A 103 33.32 -6.24 -5.72
CA ALA A 103 34.04 -5.41 -4.76
C ALA A 103 33.39 -5.49 -3.38
N LEU A 104 32.05 -5.40 -3.34
CA LEU A 104 31.24 -5.37 -2.11
C LEU A 104 30.14 -6.41 -2.13
N LEU A 105 29.87 -7.01 -0.97
CA LEU A 105 28.68 -7.79 -0.71
C LEU A 105 27.79 -7.03 0.29
N VAL A 106 26.56 -6.72 -0.12
CA VAL A 106 25.58 -5.98 0.67
C VAL A 106 24.59 -6.96 1.28
N LEU A 107 24.43 -6.96 2.61
CA LEU A 107 23.53 -7.87 3.31
C LEU A 107 22.12 -7.28 3.39
N ILE A 108 21.20 -7.84 2.63
CA ILE A 108 19.80 -7.42 2.56
C ILE A 108 18.96 -8.32 3.47
N GLN A 109 18.71 -7.86 4.70
CA GLN A 109 17.99 -8.66 5.70
C GLN A 109 16.47 -8.56 5.47
N PRO A 110 15.74 -9.67 5.24
CA PRO A 110 14.28 -9.65 5.11
C PRO A 110 13.57 -9.06 6.33
N THR A 111 14.18 -9.15 7.51
CA THR A 111 13.61 -8.66 8.78
C THR A 111 13.59 -7.14 8.87
N SER A 112 14.25 -6.42 7.97
CA SER A 112 14.23 -4.97 7.89
C SER A 112 13.34 -4.49 6.72
N PRO A 113 12.01 -4.60 6.81
CA PRO A 113 11.10 -4.36 5.68
C PRO A 113 11.08 -2.90 5.21
N PHE A 114 11.60 -1.98 6.01
CA PHE A 114 11.62 -0.55 5.68
C PHE A 114 12.94 -0.09 5.06
N LEU A 115 13.76 -1.02 4.58
CA LEU A 115 14.94 -0.71 3.77
C LEU A 115 14.53 0.08 2.51
N LEU A 116 15.26 1.16 2.20
CA LEU A 116 15.08 1.93 0.97
C LEU A 116 16.21 1.62 0.00
N SER A 117 15.91 1.63 -1.30
CA SER A 117 16.93 1.57 -2.37
C SER A 117 17.99 2.66 -2.20
N GLU A 118 17.56 3.87 -1.80
CA GLU A 118 18.46 4.99 -1.52
C GLU A 118 19.45 4.70 -0.39
N HIS A 119 19.04 3.96 0.66
CA HIS A 119 19.96 3.58 1.74
C HIS A 119 21.05 2.62 1.24
N ILE A 120 20.71 1.74 0.29
CA ILE A 120 21.67 0.83 -0.35
C ILE A 120 22.67 1.65 -1.16
N ASP A 121 22.18 2.52 -2.04
CA ASP A 121 23.02 3.32 -2.93
C ASP A 121 23.95 4.25 -2.14
N GLN A 122 23.45 4.92 -1.10
CA GLN A 122 24.25 5.81 -0.25
C GLN A 122 25.37 5.06 0.47
N LEU A 123 25.04 3.92 1.11
CA LEU A 123 26.05 3.13 1.81
C LEU A 123 27.12 2.59 0.85
N VAL A 124 26.71 2.06 -0.29
CA VAL A 124 27.63 1.53 -1.31
C VAL A 124 28.53 2.64 -1.86
N ASN A 125 27.97 3.78 -2.23
CA ASN A 125 28.75 4.91 -2.76
C ASN A 125 29.77 5.41 -1.75
N HIS A 126 29.42 5.49 -0.46
CA HIS A 126 30.37 5.86 0.58
C HIS A 126 31.50 4.81 0.73
N MET A 127 31.18 3.51 0.69
CA MET A 127 32.19 2.44 0.80
C MET A 127 33.13 2.39 -0.42
N LEU A 128 32.61 2.71 -1.61
CA LEU A 128 33.41 2.78 -2.83
C LEU A 128 34.33 4.01 -2.84
N ALA A 129 33.89 5.12 -2.24
CA ALA A 129 34.69 6.33 -2.10
C ALA A 129 35.79 6.21 -1.03
N ASP A 130 35.58 5.39 0.00
CA ASP A 130 36.56 5.13 1.06
C ASP A 130 37.24 3.77 0.88
N SER A 131 38.39 3.74 0.21
CA SER A 131 39.15 2.52 -0.04
C SER A 131 39.64 1.79 1.22
N ASP A 132 39.74 2.49 2.35
CA ASP A 132 40.32 1.95 3.59
C ASP A 132 39.28 1.14 4.39
N SER A 133 38.00 1.51 4.28
CA SER A 133 36.89 0.80 4.92
C SER A 133 36.88 -0.69 4.58
N GLN A 134 36.73 -1.55 5.58
CA GLN A 134 36.55 -3.00 5.39
C GLN A 134 35.06 -3.35 5.36
N SER A 135 34.25 -2.58 6.07
CA SER A 135 32.80 -2.70 6.09
C SER A 135 32.11 -1.35 6.15
N GLY A 136 30.79 -1.36 5.99
CA GLY A 136 29.95 -0.20 6.15
C GLY A 136 28.59 -0.58 6.69
N GLN A 137 27.95 0.30 7.45
CA GLN A 137 26.63 0.07 8.00
C GLN A 137 25.78 1.33 8.04
N THR A 138 24.47 1.15 7.96
CA THR A 138 23.54 2.22 8.34
C THR A 138 23.42 2.29 9.87
N ILE A 139 23.21 3.49 10.39
CA ILE A 139 23.00 3.73 11.82
C ILE A 139 21.79 4.64 12.04
N ALA A 140 21.09 4.47 13.16
CA ALA A 140 19.99 5.35 13.55
C ALA A 140 20.20 5.94 14.95
N PRO A 141 19.67 7.14 15.25
CA PRO A 141 19.77 7.71 16.59
C PRO A 141 19.14 6.79 17.63
N CYS A 142 19.87 6.48 18.70
CA CYS A 142 19.36 5.68 19.81
C CYS A 142 18.24 6.43 20.53
N PRO A 143 17.02 5.85 20.68
CA PRO A 143 15.95 6.47 21.43
C PRO A 143 16.37 6.74 22.88
N HIS A 144 15.93 7.87 23.46
CA HIS A 144 16.33 8.28 24.80
C HIS A 144 16.11 7.18 25.86
N ASN A 145 14.97 6.50 25.80
CA ASN A 145 14.63 5.44 26.76
C ASN A 145 15.44 4.16 26.56
N HIS A 146 16.04 3.96 25.38
CA HIS A 146 16.83 2.78 25.03
C HIS A 146 18.34 3.00 25.20
N HIS A 147 18.76 4.23 25.48
CA HIS A 147 20.16 4.58 25.73
C HIS A 147 20.78 3.70 26.84
N GLU A 148 22.06 3.33 26.70
CA GLU A 148 22.78 2.44 27.63
C GLU A 148 22.63 2.87 29.10
N TRP A 149 22.73 4.17 29.40
CA TRP A 149 22.51 4.76 30.73
C TRP A 149 21.09 4.60 31.32
N ASN A 150 20.11 4.13 30.56
CA ASN A 150 18.76 3.81 31.04
C ASN A 150 18.50 2.31 31.21
N GLN A 151 19.43 1.44 30.81
CA GLN A 151 19.27 -0.01 30.94
C GLN A 151 19.22 -0.45 32.40
N ARG A 152 18.45 -1.51 32.64
CA ARG A 152 18.17 -2.06 33.98
C ARG A 152 18.64 -3.49 34.09
N TRP A 153 19.23 -3.85 35.23
CA TRP A 153 19.22 -5.25 35.67
C TRP A 153 17.90 -5.52 36.40
N PHE A 154 17.46 -6.79 36.41
CA PHE A 154 16.28 -7.24 37.12
C PHE A 154 16.54 -8.60 37.78
N GLU A 155 16.54 -8.63 39.10
CA GLU A 155 16.83 -9.84 39.90
C GLU A 155 15.99 -9.85 41.17
N ASN A 156 15.39 -10.99 41.51
CA ASN A 156 14.62 -11.20 42.74
C ASN A 156 13.55 -10.11 43.00
N GLY A 157 12.83 -9.69 41.94
CA GLY A 157 11.79 -8.67 42.03
C GLY A 157 12.30 -7.24 42.24
N ARG A 158 13.61 -7.01 42.14
CA ARG A 158 14.25 -5.70 42.24
C ARG A 158 14.87 -5.30 40.91
N ALA A 159 14.95 -4.00 40.66
CA ALA A 159 15.62 -3.44 39.50
C ALA A 159 16.56 -2.29 39.89
N GLY A 160 17.63 -2.12 39.13
CA GLY A 160 18.57 -1.01 39.26
C GLY A 160 19.19 -0.66 37.91
N PHE A 161 19.87 0.48 37.82
CA PHE A 161 20.54 0.87 36.57
C PHE A 161 21.83 0.07 36.36
N VAL A 162 22.07 -0.39 35.13
CA VAL A 162 23.36 -1.02 34.76
C VAL A 162 24.49 0.00 34.81
N HIS A 163 24.27 1.20 34.29
CA HIS A 163 25.24 2.31 34.25
C HIS A 163 24.85 3.41 35.25
N ALA A 164 24.77 3.06 36.54
CA ALA A 164 24.29 3.98 37.57
C ALA A 164 25.16 5.24 37.71
N SER A 165 26.48 5.12 37.55
CA SER A 165 27.42 6.23 37.73
C SER A 165 27.33 7.26 36.61
N GLU A 166 27.22 6.81 35.37
CA GLU A 166 27.12 7.65 34.18
C GLU A 166 25.76 8.33 34.13
N ARG A 167 24.70 7.62 34.56
CA ARG A 167 23.36 8.20 34.63
C ARG A 167 23.24 9.35 35.64
N GLN A 168 24.06 9.40 36.69
CA GLN A 168 24.09 10.56 37.60
C GLN A 168 24.51 11.84 36.87
N HIS A 169 25.40 11.72 35.89
CA HIS A 169 25.90 12.83 35.08
C HIS A 169 24.96 13.19 33.92
N GLY A 170 24.13 12.24 33.46
CA GLY A 170 23.19 12.46 32.36
C GLY A 170 21.85 11.76 32.53
N PHE A 171 20.96 12.30 33.36
CA PHE A 171 19.64 11.71 33.61
C PHE A 171 18.54 12.18 32.65
N ASN A 172 18.70 13.34 31.99
CA ASN A 172 17.75 13.86 31.01
C ASN A 172 18.24 13.62 29.57
N LYS A 173 17.43 13.93 28.56
CA LYS A 173 17.78 13.66 27.15
C LYS A 173 18.94 14.55 26.67
N GLN A 174 19.02 15.77 27.16
CA GLN A 174 19.93 16.81 26.67
C GLN A 174 21.36 16.64 27.18
N THR A 175 21.55 16.02 28.34
CA THR A 175 22.88 15.82 28.96
C THR A 175 23.53 14.49 28.62
N LYS A 176 22.81 13.60 27.92
CA LYS A 176 23.36 12.31 27.48
C LYS A 176 24.20 12.48 26.21
N PRO A 177 25.29 11.73 26.07
CA PRO A 177 26.02 11.68 24.82
C PRO A 177 25.14 11.10 23.72
N VAL A 178 25.37 11.52 22.49
CA VAL A 178 24.69 10.93 21.35
C VAL A 178 25.18 9.49 21.19
N ARG A 179 24.22 8.57 21.07
CA ARG A 179 24.44 7.16 20.78
C ARG A 179 23.63 6.77 19.56
N TRP A 180 24.16 5.78 18.86
CA TRP A 180 23.58 5.26 17.64
C TRP A 180 23.35 3.77 17.82
N ILE A 181 22.27 3.28 17.22
CA ILE A 181 21.99 1.86 17.07
C ILE A 181 22.27 1.45 15.62
N PHE A 182 22.39 0.15 15.38
CA PHE A 182 22.36 -0.38 14.03
C PHE A 182 21.07 0.08 13.31
N GLY A 183 21.20 0.46 12.04
CA GLY A 183 20.09 0.84 11.19
C GLY A 183 19.36 -0.39 10.67
N ASN A 184 19.50 -0.65 9.37
CA ASN A 184 18.84 -1.76 8.67
C ASN A 184 19.75 -2.50 7.67
N LEU A 185 20.91 -1.94 7.37
CA LEU A 185 21.79 -2.40 6.28
C LEU A 185 23.25 -2.45 6.72
N VAL A 186 23.95 -3.49 6.27
CA VAL A 186 25.40 -3.64 6.41
C VAL A 186 26.01 -4.20 5.12
N ALA A 187 27.22 -3.81 4.81
CA ALA A 187 27.98 -4.29 3.66
C ALA A 187 29.44 -4.49 4.03
N ALA A 188 30.12 -5.40 3.34
CA ALA A 188 31.54 -5.66 3.53
C ALA A 188 32.25 -5.80 2.19
N ARG A 189 33.56 -5.53 2.16
CA ARG A 189 34.36 -5.89 1.00
C ARG A 189 34.36 -7.40 0.83
N CYS A 190 34.23 -7.87 -0.41
CA CYS A 190 34.27 -9.30 -0.70
C CYS A 190 35.57 -9.94 -0.20
N LYS A 191 36.70 -9.22 -0.30
CA LYS A 191 37.99 -9.65 0.23
C LYS A 191 37.94 -9.89 1.73
N THR A 192 37.41 -8.93 2.50
CA THR A 192 37.25 -9.03 3.96
C THR A 192 36.50 -10.30 4.37
N LEU A 193 35.38 -10.61 3.70
CA LEU A 193 34.62 -11.83 3.97
C LEU A 193 35.40 -13.11 3.61
N LEU A 194 36.11 -13.12 2.49
CA LEU A 194 36.95 -14.25 2.05
C LEU A 194 38.16 -14.49 2.97
N ASP A 195 38.69 -13.44 3.59
CA ASP A 195 39.81 -13.50 4.54
C ASP A 195 39.39 -13.99 5.93
N GLY A 196 38.10 -14.29 6.14
CA GLY A 196 37.60 -14.87 7.39
C GLY A 196 36.87 -13.91 8.32
N HIS A 197 36.77 -12.63 7.95
CA HIS A 197 36.10 -11.60 8.73
C HIS A 197 34.57 -11.57 8.51
N ASP A 198 33.89 -10.64 9.18
CA ASP A 198 32.44 -10.49 9.20
C ASP A 198 31.97 -9.17 8.55
N PHE A 199 30.66 -8.89 8.63
CA PHE A 199 30.05 -7.67 8.11
C PHE A 199 30.31 -6.42 8.97
N PHE A 200 30.76 -6.56 10.21
CA PHE A 200 30.98 -5.45 11.17
C PHE A 200 32.47 -5.17 11.42
N THR A 201 33.32 -5.56 10.47
CA THR A 201 34.78 -5.45 10.58
C THR A 201 35.29 -4.02 10.42
N GLN A 202 36.31 -3.65 11.20
CA GLN A 202 36.91 -2.32 11.22
C GLN A 202 38.07 -2.16 10.21
N PRO A 203 38.35 -0.94 9.74
CA PRO A 203 37.54 0.27 9.88
C PRO A 203 36.19 0.14 9.16
N SER A 204 35.12 0.55 9.84
CA SER A 204 33.75 0.50 9.33
C SER A 204 33.22 1.91 9.13
N ILE A 205 32.72 2.22 7.94
CA ILE A 205 32.02 3.49 7.71
C ILE A 205 30.57 3.40 8.15
N ALA A 206 29.98 4.54 8.49
CA ALA A 206 28.58 4.60 8.89
C ALA A 206 27.79 5.63 8.09
N PHE A 207 26.53 5.31 7.80
CA PHE A 207 25.58 6.21 7.15
C PHE A 207 24.33 6.40 8.02
N PRO A 208 24.01 7.62 8.49
CA PRO A 208 22.86 7.85 9.34
C PRO A 208 21.54 7.84 8.57
N ILE A 209 20.54 7.13 9.09
CA ILE A 209 19.17 7.06 8.56
C ILE A 209 18.14 7.51 9.61
N GLU A 210 16.92 7.86 9.17
CA GLU A 210 15.83 8.16 10.10
C GLU A 210 15.45 6.90 10.91
N SER A 211 15.16 7.07 12.21
CA SER A 211 14.87 5.96 13.13
C SER A 211 13.71 5.07 12.68
N LYS A 212 12.72 5.61 11.95
CA LYS A 212 11.59 4.83 11.43
C LYS A 212 11.99 3.77 10.40
N TYR A 213 13.11 3.95 9.71
CA TYR A 213 13.61 2.99 8.72
C TYR A 213 14.56 1.95 9.34
N ALA A 214 14.98 2.13 10.60
CA ALA A 214 15.72 1.13 11.37
C ALA A 214 14.78 0.12 12.06
N PHE A 215 13.56 -0.03 11.54
CA PHE A 215 12.58 -0.98 12.04
C PHE A 215 13.00 -2.42 11.69
N ASP A 216 12.97 -3.28 12.69
CA ASP A 216 13.26 -4.71 12.55
C ASP A 216 12.03 -5.49 13.02
N LEU A 217 11.56 -6.39 12.17
CA LEU A 217 10.38 -7.22 12.40
C LEU A 217 10.86 -8.58 12.90
N ASP A 218 10.65 -8.88 14.17
CA ASP A 218 11.17 -10.08 14.84
C ASP A 218 10.12 -10.92 15.54
N ILE A 219 9.20 -10.27 16.23
CA ILE A 219 8.11 -10.90 16.98
C ILE A 219 6.76 -10.63 16.28
N PRO A 220 5.72 -11.45 16.53
CA PRO A 220 4.40 -11.23 15.92
C PRO A 220 3.83 -9.82 16.10
N GLU A 221 4.14 -9.16 17.23
CA GLU A 221 3.73 -7.80 17.55
C GLU A 221 4.27 -6.77 16.54
N ASP A 222 5.46 -7.00 15.99
CA ASP A 222 6.09 -6.09 15.03
C ASP A 222 5.33 -6.03 13.70
N ILE A 223 4.59 -7.09 13.33
CA ILE A 223 3.72 -7.08 12.15
C ILE A 223 2.68 -5.96 12.29
N TYR A 224 1.97 -5.90 13.42
CA TYR A 224 0.92 -4.89 13.64
C TYR A 224 1.50 -3.48 13.70
N VAL A 225 2.65 -3.30 14.37
CA VAL A 225 3.33 -2.00 14.45
C VAL A 225 3.76 -1.53 13.06
N GLY A 226 4.42 -2.40 12.30
CA GLY A 226 4.91 -2.07 10.97
C GLY A 226 3.76 -1.83 9.97
N GLU A 227 2.68 -2.61 10.01
CA GLU A 227 1.49 -2.39 9.18
C GLU A 227 0.79 -1.07 9.55
N GLY A 228 0.77 -0.71 10.83
CA GLY A 228 0.34 0.61 11.28
C GLY A 228 1.17 1.75 10.67
N MET A 229 2.50 1.61 10.68
CA MET A 229 3.42 2.61 10.09
C MET A 229 3.28 2.73 8.57
N LEU A 230 2.95 1.65 7.88
CA LEU A 230 2.67 1.66 6.45
C LEU A 230 1.31 2.31 6.14
N SER A 231 0.26 1.91 6.86
CA SER A 231 -1.11 2.34 6.60
C SER A 231 -1.35 3.83 6.89
N ASN A 232 -0.67 4.40 7.89
CA ASN A 232 -0.76 5.82 8.23
C ASN A 232 0.25 6.71 7.47
N GLY A 233 1.09 6.12 6.61
CA GLY A 233 2.08 6.85 5.81
C GLY A 233 3.29 7.38 6.60
N ALA A 234 3.50 6.94 7.85
CA ALA A 234 4.70 7.27 8.63
C ALA A 234 5.97 6.76 7.92
N VAL A 235 5.87 5.62 7.24
CA VAL A 235 6.92 5.07 6.38
C VAL A 235 6.44 5.10 4.93
N ARG A 236 7.32 5.56 4.03
CA ARG A 236 7.07 5.55 2.59
C ARG A 236 8.10 4.65 1.93
N LEU A 237 7.63 3.71 1.10
CA LEU A 237 8.48 2.77 0.34
C LEU A 237 8.21 2.97 -1.16
N PRO A 238 8.89 3.94 -1.81
CA PRO A 238 8.63 4.28 -3.21
C PRO A 238 8.76 3.08 -4.17
N HIS A 239 9.71 2.19 -3.88
CA HIS A 239 9.98 0.97 -4.64
C HIS A 239 8.87 -0.10 -4.52
N LEU A 240 7.86 0.09 -3.65
CA LEU A 240 6.69 -0.79 -3.50
C LEU A 240 5.37 -0.16 -3.96
N GLN A 241 5.41 1.05 -4.52
CA GLN A 241 4.19 1.71 -5.01
C GLN A 241 3.49 0.85 -6.06
N GLY A 242 2.21 0.53 -5.82
CA GLY A 242 1.38 -0.31 -6.69
C GLY A 242 1.27 -1.80 -6.34
N GLN A 243 1.93 -2.30 -5.27
CA GLN A 243 1.92 -3.75 -4.94
C GLN A 243 1.50 -4.13 -3.51
N MET A 244 1.25 -3.16 -2.62
CA MET A 244 0.77 -3.44 -1.26
C MET A 244 -0.69 -3.93 -1.27
N LYS A 245 -0.90 -5.24 -1.09
CA LYS A 245 -2.25 -5.86 -1.03
C LYS A 245 -2.88 -5.75 0.37
N SER A 246 -3.34 -4.58 0.78
CA SER A 246 -4.28 -4.56 1.91
C SER A 246 -5.65 -5.01 1.41
N LYS A 247 -6.10 -6.23 1.73
CA LYS A 247 -7.53 -6.56 1.60
C LYS A 247 -8.30 -5.54 2.43
N ILE A 248 -9.07 -4.70 1.76
CA ILE A 248 -9.86 -3.63 2.39
C ILE A 248 -10.82 -4.23 3.43
N VAL A 249 -11.33 -5.43 3.15
CA VAL A 249 -12.13 -6.25 4.04
C VAL A 249 -11.53 -7.66 4.07
N SER A 250 -11.18 -8.16 5.25
CA SER A 250 -10.57 -9.49 5.42
C SER A 250 -11.59 -10.63 5.43
N ASP A 251 -12.83 -10.36 5.84
CA ASP A 251 -13.96 -11.29 5.82
C ASP A 251 -15.25 -10.53 5.46
N TYR A 252 -15.66 -10.66 4.19
CA TYR A 252 -16.82 -9.96 3.64
C TYR A 252 -18.14 -10.37 4.30
N LYS A 253 -18.29 -11.65 4.72
CA LYS A 253 -19.53 -12.11 5.36
C LYS A 253 -19.67 -11.55 6.76
N LYS A 254 -18.57 -11.55 7.51
CA LYS A 254 -18.53 -10.94 8.84
C LYS A 254 -18.80 -9.44 8.75
N TYR A 255 -18.14 -8.76 7.82
CA TYR A 255 -18.34 -7.32 7.61
C TYR A 255 -19.79 -7.01 7.23
N ALA A 256 -20.37 -7.75 6.28
CA ALA A 256 -21.74 -7.55 5.85
C ALA A 256 -22.73 -7.64 7.02
N LYS A 257 -22.59 -8.66 7.87
CA LYS A 257 -23.43 -8.84 9.06
C LYS A 257 -23.23 -7.74 10.11
N GLN A 258 -21.98 -7.31 10.32
CA GLN A 258 -21.66 -6.26 11.29
C GLN A 258 -22.23 -4.90 10.86
N GLU A 259 -22.18 -4.61 9.57
CA GLU A 259 -22.66 -3.36 9.00
C GLU A 259 -24.14 -3.41 8.59
N GLY A 260 -24.81 -4.56 8.70
CA GLY A 260 -26.21 -4.74 8.28
C GLY A 260 -26.43 -4.69 6.77
N ILE A 261 -25.38 -4.91 5.98
CA ILE A 261 -25.43 -4.96 4.51
C ILE A 261 -26.26 -6.15 4.02
N ASP A 262 -26.17 -7.29 4.71
CA ASP A 262 -26.96 -8.49 4.42
C ASP A 262 -28.48 -8.24 4.49
N LEU A 263 -28.92 -7.50 5.51
CA LEU A 263 -30.31 -7.09 5.67
C LEU A 263 -30.74 -6.08 4.60
N LEU A 264 -29.89 -5.10 4.29
CA LEU A 264 -30.17 -4.10 3.26
C LEU A 264 -30.31 -4.74 1.87
N LEU A 265 -29.42 -5.67 1.52
CA LEU A 265 -29.48 -6.38 0.24
C LEU A 265 -30.72 -7.26 0.15
N SER A 266 -31.06 -7.99 1.22
CA SER A 266 -32.27 -8.81 1.26
C SER A 266 -33.53 -7.97 1.02
N ALA A 267 -33.65 -6.82 1.71
CA ALA A 267 -34.78 -5.90 1.54
C ALA A 267 -34.84 -5.30 0.12
N ALA A 268 -33.70 -4.94 -0.45
CA ALA A 268 -33.62 -4.41 -1.82
C ALA A 268 -33.99 -5.46 -2.87
N GLN A 269 -33.58 -6.73 -2.68
CA GLN A 269 -33.95 -7.85 -3.54
C GLN A 269 -35.45 -8.12 -3.50
N GLU A 270 -36.07 -8.13 -2.32
CA GLU A 270 -37.52 -8.28 -2.17
C GLU A 270 -38.29 -7.19 -2.90
N ARG A 271 -37.87 -5.92 -2.77
CA ARG A 271 -38.45 -4.79 -3.51
C ARG A 271 -38.27 -4.94 -5.02
N GLY A 272 -37.10 -5.39 -5.46
CA GLY A 272 -36.79 -5.62 -6.87
C GLY A 272 -37.68 -6.68 -7.51
N LEU A 273 -37.93 -7.80 -6.81
CA LEU A 273 -38.85 -8.85 -7.25
C LEU A 273 -40.28 -8.32 -7.42
N SER A 274 -40.74 -7.44 -6.52
CA SER A 274 -42.06 -6.80 -6.64
C SER A 274 -42.15 -5.90 -7.87
N PHE A 275 -41.10 -5.15 -8.19
CA PHE A 275 -41.05 -4.26 -9.37
C PHE A 275 -41.01 -5.05 -10.69
N ASP A 276 -40.28 -6.17 -10.73
CA ASP A 276 -40.16 -7.00 -11.95
C ASP A 276 -41.43 -7.79 -12.26
N ALA A 277 -42.19 -8.19 -11.24
CA ALA A 277 -43.49 -8.84 -11.43
C ALA A 277 -44.49 -7.96 -12.20
N GLU A 278 -44.32 -6.63 -12.16
CA GLU A 278 -45.16 -5.66 -12.88
C GLU A 278 -44.68 -5.39 -14.31
N ASN A 279 -43.43 -5.72 -14.65
CA ASN A 279 -42.73 -5.31 -15.89
C ASN A 279 -42.18 -6.51 -16.68
N SER A 280 -42.98 -7.57 -16.85
CA SER A 280 -42.65 -8.91 -17.39
C SER A 280 -41.87 -9.04 -18.73
N SER A 281 -41.35 -7.97 -19.32
CA SER A 281 -40.63 -7.96 -20.60
C SER A 281 -39.15 -7.53 -20.57
N GLU A 282 -38.54 -7.21 -19.42
CA GLU A 282 -37.17 -6.63 -19.44
C GLU A 282 -36.10 -7.37 -18.60
N THR A 283 -34.86 -7.17 -19.04
CA THR A 283 -33.57 -7.78 -18.70
C THR A 283 -33.33 -8.11 -17.22
N ILE A 284 -32.84 -9.33 -16.96
CA ILE A 284 -32.46 -9.82 -15.64
C ILE A 284 -31.27 -8.99 -15.11
N ALA A 285 -31.42 -8.35 -13.96
CA ALA A 285 -30.33 -7.68 -13.26
C ALA A 285 -29.24 -8.68 -12.83
N PHE A 286 -27.97 -8.28 -12.91
CA PHE A 286 -26.89 -9.08 -12.35
C PHE A 286 -27.08 -9.27 -10.83
N SER A 287 -26.76 -10.46 -10.35
CA SER A 287 -26.78 -10.75 -8.91
C SER A 287 -25.77 -9.84 -8.19
N PRO A 288 -26.11 -9.30 -7.00
CA PRO A 288 -25.19 -8.46 -6.25
C PRO A 288 -23.94 -9.25 -5.84
N HIS A 289 -22.77 -8.77 -6.25
CA HIS A 289 -21.47 -9.26 -5.81
C HIS A 289 -21.18 -8.68 -4.41
N ILE A 290 -21.41 -9.47 -3.37
CA ILE A 290 -21.34 -8.99 -1.98
C ILE A 290 -19.93 -8.51 -1.61
N GLU A 291 -18.90 -9.08 -2.20
CA GLU A 291 -17.51 -8.68 -2.00
C GLU A 291 -17.28 -7.23 -2.46
N ASP A 292 -17.71 -6.88 -3.67
CA ASP A 292 -17.57 -5.54 -4.24
C ASP A 292 -18.37 -4.50 -3.45
N LEU A 293 -19.60 -4.85 -3.09
CA LEU A 293 -20.50 -3.99 -2.31
C LEU A 293 -19.95 -3.71 -0.90
N CYS A 294 -19.42 -4.73 -0.23
CA CYS A 294 -18.76 -4.58 1.06
C CYS A 294 -17.46 -3.77 0.93
N ARG A 295 -16.68 -3.97 -0.14
CA ARG A 295 -15.44 -3.22 -0.42
C ARG A 295 -15.74 -1.73 -0.59
N LEU A 296 -16.72 -1.40 -1.43
CA LEU A 296 -17.17 -0.02 -1.68
C LEU A 296 -17.66 0.63 -0.37
N HIS A 297 -18.56 -0.05 0.36
CA HIS A 297 -19.06 0.44 1.64
C HIS A 297 -17.91 0.69 2.63
N ALA A 298 -16.99 -0.28 2.78
CA ALA A 298 -15.84 -0.16 3.68
C ALA A 298 -14.93 1.01 3.31
N LEU A 299 -14.63 1.22 2.03
CA LEU A 299 -13.80 2.33 1.58
C LEU A 299 -14.43 3.68 1.90
N ILE A 300 -15.73 3.85 1.68
CA ILE A 300 -16.44 5.11 1.98
C ILE A 300 -16.45 5.37 3.49
N ARG A 301 -16.60 4.31 4.31
CA ARG A 301 -16.56 4.39 5.77
C ARG A 301 -15.15 4.69 6.30
N GLN A 302 -14.12 4.02 5.78
CA GLN A 302 -12.72 4.23 6.15
C GLN A 302 -12.24 5.62 5.77
N ASN A 303 -12.61 6.11 4.58
CA ASN A 303 -12.30 7.48 4.14
C ASN A 303 -13.17 8.55 4.79
N ARG A 304 -14.21 8.14 5.54
CA ARG A 304 -15.17 9.04 6.19
C ARG A 304 -15.73 10.07 5.20
N SER A 305 -15.96 9.63 3.96
CA SER A 305 -16.33 10.49 2.83
C SER A 305 -17.60 11.28 3.11
N PHE A 306 -17.62 12.54 2.65
CA PHE A 306 -18.79 13.42 2.73
C PHE A 306 -19.59 13.43 1.42
N THR A 307 -18.94 13.27 0.28
CA THR A 307 -19.58 13.44 -1.04
C THR A 307 -19.06 12.37 -1.98
N VAL A 308 -19.92 11.43 -2.33
CA VAL A 308 -19.58 10.33 -3.24
C VAL A 308 -20.15 10.63 -4.62
N LEU A 309 -19.33 10.51 -5.66
CA LEU A 309 -19.77 10.49 -7.06
C LEU A 309 -19.71 9.06 -7.59
N GLU A 310 -20.81 8.54 -8.08
CA GLU A 310 -20.92 7.25 -8.74
C GLU A 310 -21.21 7.47 -10.23
N PHE A 311 -20.43 6.82 -11.09
CA PHE A 311 -20.81 6.62 -12.49
C PHE A 311 -21.47 5.25 -12.58
N GLY A 312 -22.79 5.22 -12.76
CA GLY A 312 -23.62 4.03 -12.64
C GLY A 312 -24.76 4.21 -11.62
N VAL A 313 -25.68 3.24 -11.58
CA VAL A 313 -26.69 3.07 -10.52
C VAL A 313 -26.92 1.59 -10.23
N GLY A 314 -27.25 1.23 -8.98
CA GLY A 314 -27.59 -0.15 -8.61
C GLY A 314 -27.57 -0.44 -7.12
N TYR A 315 -27.21 -1.68 -6.75
CA TYR A 315 -27.02 -2.06 -5.35
C TYR A 315 -25.87 -1.28 -4.69
N SER A 316 -24.83 -0.93 -5.46
CA SER A 316 -23.74 -0.03 -5.07
C SER A 316 -24.27 1.31 -4.56
N THR A 317 -25.29 1.88 -5.21
CA THR A 317 -25.94 3.13 -4.79
C THR A 317 -26.55 3.04 -3.40
N ILE A 318 -27.13 1.89 -3.04
CA ILE A 318 -27.64 1.64 -1.67
C ILE A 318 -26.50 1.60 -0.67
N MET A 319 -25.39 0.94 -1.01
CA MET A 319 -24.20 0.86 -0.15
C MET A 319 -23.59 2.24 0.09
N ILE A 320 -23.53 3.07 -0.95
CA ILE A 320 -23.09 4.47 -0.87
C ILE A 320 -24.00 5.25 0.09
N ALA A 321 -25.32 5.13 -0.08
CA ALA A 321 -26.28 5.84 0.76
C ALA A 321 -26.18 5.45 2.25
N ASP A 322 -26.06 4.15 2.54
CA ASP A 322 -25.91 3.64 3.90
C ASP A 322 -24.57 4.07 4.53
N ALA A 323 -23.46 3.93 3.79
CA ALA A 323 -22.14 4.34 4.27
C ALA A 323 -22.10 5.84 4.62
N LEU A 324 -22.72 6.68 3.79
CA LEU A 324 -22.85 8.12 4.04
C LEU A 324 -23.77 8.43 5.21
N ALA A 325 -24.87 7.70 5.40
CA ALA A 325 -25.75 7.86 6.55
C ALA A 325 -25.01 7.57 7.87
N LYS A 326 -24.17 6.53 7.88
CA LYS A 326 -23.32 6.20 9.03
C LYS A 326 -22.21 7.23 9.22
N ASN A 327 -21.59 7.72 8.15
CA ASN A 327 -20.58 8.80 8.24
C ASN A 327 -21.19 10.07 8.84
N GLU A 328 -22.43 10.42 8.46
CA GLU A 328 -23.13 11.55 9.05
C GLU A 328 -23.36 11.34 10.54
N ARG A 329 -23.86 10.16 10.94
CA ARG A 329 -24.08 9.85 12.36
C ARG A 329 -22.80 10.04 13.19
N ASP A 330 -21.68 9.52 12.70
CA ASP A 330 -20.39 9.66 13.38
C ASP A 330 -19.94 11.12 13.44
N PHE A 331 -20.10 11.87 12.34
CA PHE A 331 -19.81 13.31 12.31
C PHE A 331 -20.68 14.11 13.27
N GLN A 332 -21.97 13.77 13.39
CA GLN A 332 -22.88 14.44 14.31
C GLN A 332 -22.49 14.19 15.77
N ALA A 333 -21.85 13.05 16.06
CA ALA A 333 -21.35 12.68 17.39
C ALA A 333 -20.02 13.36 17.78
N LEU A 334 -19.37 14.09 16.87
CA LEU A 334 -18.14 14.82 17.19
C LEU A 334 -18.38 15.92 18.24
N PRO A 335 -17.46 16.09 19.22
CA PRO A 335 -17.58 17.12 20.25
C PRO A 335 -17.46 18.53 19.69
N SER A 336 -16.72 18.69 18.58
CA SER A 336 -16.60 19.95 17.84
C SER A 336 -16.60 19.65 16.35
N LYS A 337 -17.36 20.42 15.58
CA LYS A 337 -17.54 20.22 14.14
C LYS A 337 -16.76 21.30 13.39
N PRO A 338 -15.85 20.92 12.48
CA PRO A 338 -15.14 21.89 11.67
C PRO A 338 -16.10 22.60 10.72
N LYS A 339 -15.70 23.78 10.23
CA LYS A 339 -16.36 24.40 9.09
C LYS A 339 -15.93 23.68 7.81
N LEU A 340 -16.84 22.90 7.23
CA LEU A 340 -16.61 22.20 5.96
C LEU A 340 -16.87 23.13 4.78
N ARG A 341 -15.95 23.15 3.79
CA ARG A 341 -16.15 23.86 2.51
C ARG A 341 -16.88 22.96 1.50
N LYS A 342 -18.07 22.51 1.87
CA LYS A 342 -18.92 21.62 1.05
C LYS A 342 -20.37 22.07 1.12
N SER A 343 -21.04 22.13 -0.03
CA SER A 343 -22.43 22.58 -0.14
C SER A 343 -23.44 21.47 0.14
N LYS A 344 -23.11 20.22 -0.21
CA LYS A 344 -23.94 19.04 -0.02
C LYS A 344 -23.15 17.93 0.70
N ASN A 345 -23.31 17.85 2.02
CA ASN A 345 -22.61 16.88 2.87
C ASN A 345 -23.42 15.60 3.04
N PHE A 346 -22.72 14.47 3.16
CA PHE A 346 -23.27 13.12 3.35
C PHE A 346 -24.31 12.73 2.29
N MET A 347 -24.00 13.09 1.04
CA MET A 347 -24.83 12.81 -0.14
C MET A 347 -24.04 12.08 -1.22
N GLY A 348 -24.70 11.12 -1.87
CA GLY A 348 -24.22 10.44 -3.06
C GLY A 348 -24.85 11.05 -4.31
N PHE A 349 -24.05 11.16 -5.36
CA PHE A 349 -24.47 11.66 -6.66
C PHE A 349 -24.17 10.59 -7.69
N CYS A 350 -25.20 10.15 -8.41
CA CYS A 350 -25.08 9.07 -9.38
C CYS A 350 -25.29 9.64 -10.79
N VAL A 351 -24.54 9.16 -11.76
CA VAL A 351 -24.69 9.54 -13.17
C VAL A 351 -24.86 8.28 -14.00
N ASP A 352 -25.98 8.16 -14.70
CA ASP A 352 -26.27 6.97 -15.52
C ASP A 352 -26.99 7.36 -16.82
N THR A 353 -26.78 6.58 -17.88
CA THR A 353 -27.38 6.79 -19.20
C THR A 353 -28.79 6.20 -19.31
N ASN A 354 -29.10 5.20 -18.50
CA ASN A 354 -30.24 4.33 -18.71
C ASN A 354 -31.37 4.64 -17.73
N LYS A 355 -32.46 5.23 -18.25
CA LYS A 355 -33.64 5.59 -17.46
C LYS A 355 -34.32 4.39 -16.78
N PHE A 356 -34.22 3.20 -17.37
CA PHE A 356 -34.78 1.99 -16.76
C PHE A 356 -34.02 1.63 -15.48
N TRP A 357 -32.68 1.56 -15.55
CA TRP A 357 -31.85 1.27 -14.38
C TRP A 357 -31.97 2.34 -13.30
N ILE A 358 -32.12 3.61 -13.67
CA ILE A 358 -32.41 4.70 -12.73
C ILE A 358 -33.73 4.45 -11.98
N LYS A 359 -34.82 4.16 -12.71
CA LYS A 359 -36.12 3.87 -12.09
C LYS A 359 -36.07 2.64 -11.20
N ARG A 360 -35.39 1.58 -11.65
CA ARG A 360 -35.21 0.35 -10.87
C ARG A 360 -34.44 0.64 -9.58
N CYS A 361 -33.32 1.36 -9.67
CA CYS A 361 -32.52 1.76 -8.52
C CYS A 361 -33.35 2.55 -7.50
N GLN A 362 -34.17 3.50 -7.98
CA GLN A 362 -35.09 4.27 -7.13
C GLN A 362 -36.13 3.38 -6.45
N ALA A 363 -36.65 2.35 -7.13
CA ALA A 363 -37.65 1.43 -6.57
C ALA A 363 -37.07 0.51 -5.49
N ILE A 364 -35.83 0.05 -5.64
CA ILE A 364 -35.18 -0.83 -4.65
C ILE A 364 -34.53 -0.07 -3.48
N MET A 365 -34.33 1.24 -3.61
CA MET A 365 -33.73 2.10 -2.58
C MET A 365 -34.60 2.15 -1.33
N PRO A 366 -34.07 1.88 -0.12
CA PRO A 366 -34.79 2.09 1.13
C PRO A 366 -35.19 3.56 1.32
N ASP A 367 -36.42 3.81 1.75
CA ASP A 367 -36.99 5.16 1.88
C ASP A 367 -36.19 6.04 2.85
N SER A 368 -35.61 5.42 3.89
CA SER A 368 -34.75 6.08 4.87
C SER A 368 -33.41 6.56 4.29
N LEU A 369 -32.99 6.02 3.15
CA LEU A 369 -31.73 6.34 2.46
C LEU A 369 -31.95 7.17 1.19
N ALA A 370 -33.15 7.15 0.60
CA ALA A 370 -33.47 7.77 -0.68
C ALA A 370 -33.13 9.27 -0.74
N THR A 371 -33.32 10.02 0.35
CA THR A 371 -33.04 11.46 0.39
C THR A 371 -31.55 11.81 0.32
N ARG A 372 -30.66 10.82 0.40
CA ARG A 372 -29.20 11.00 0.34
C ARG A 372 -28.64 10.87 -1.07
N ILE A 373 -29.42 10.39 -2.02
CA ILE A 373 -28.97 10.12 -3.38
C ILE A 373 -29.61 11.09 -4.36
N ASP A 374 -28.78 11.72 -5.19
CA ASP A 374 -29.18 12.58 -6.30
C ASP A 374 -28.75 11.91 -7.61
N ILE A 375 -29.71 11.50 -8.44
CA ILE A 375 -29.43 10.74 -9.68
C ILE A 375 -29.60 11.66 -10.89
N THR A 376 -28.51 11.83 -11.64
CA THR A 376 -28.47 12.57 -12.89
C THR A 376 -28.56 11.61 -14.07
N HIS A 377 -29.65 11.65 -14.81
CA HIS A 377 -29.71 11.01 -16.12
C HIS A 377 -28.88 11.81 -17.13
N SER A 378 -27.92 11.17 -17.77
CA SER A 378 -26.96 11.84 -18.65
C SER A 378 -26.55 10.95 -19.81
N GLU A 379 -26.74 11.42 -21.04
CA GLU A 379 -26.20 10.71 -22.20
C GLU A 379 -24.67 10.77 -22.19
N VAL A 380 -24.02 9.75 -22.76
CA VAL A 380 -22.57 9.67 -22.85
C VAL A 380 -22.14 9.58 -24.31
N THR A 381 -21.11 10.35 -24.67
CA THR A 381 -20.69 10.52 -26.07
C THR A 381 -19.19 10.28 -26.23
N VAL A 382 -18.81 9.72 -27.39
CA VAL A 382 -17.42 9.55 -27.78
C VAL A 382 -16.76 10.92 -28.00
N SER A 383 -15.52 11.06 -27.53
CA SER A 383 -14.73 12.29 -27.66
C SER A 383 -13.22 11.98 -27.67
N THR A 384 -12.41 13.03 -27.56
CA THR A 384 -10.96 12.90 -27.34
C THR A 384 -10.46 13.78 -26.21
N PHE A 385 -9.48 13.28 -25.46
CA PHE A 385 -8.66 14.05 -24.52
C PHE A 385 -7.21 14.04 -25.00
N ASN A 386 -6.65 15.20 -25.33
CA ASN A 386 -5.30 15.33 -25.91
C ASN A 386 -5.07 14.37 -27.11
N GLY A 387 -6.07 14.27 -27.99
CA GLY A 387 -6.04 13.39 -29.16
C GLY A 387 -6.21 11.89 -28.86
N LYS A 388 -6.38 11.49 -27.60
CA LYS A 388 -6.64 10.10 -27.19
C LYS A 388 -8.14 9.84 -27.14
N PHE A 389 -8.57 8.70 -27.68
CA PHE A 389 -9.96 8.27 -27.74
C PHE A 389 -10.56 8.06 -26.34
N CYS A 390 -11.69 8.71 -26.04
CA CYS A 390 -12.36 8.64 -24.73
C CYS A 390 -13.87 8.92 -24.84
N HIS A 391 -14.55 9.03 -23.70
CA HIS A 391 -15.93 9.50 -23.63
C HIS A 391 -16.10 10.57 -22.55
N TYR A 392 -17.23 11.29 -22.63
CA TYR A 392 -17.73 12.19 -21.61
C TYR A 392 -19.23 12.01 -21.42
N TYR A 393 -19.69 12.13 -20.18
CA TYR A 393 -21.11 12.35 -19.91
C TYR A 393 -21.46 13.80 -20.25
N ASN A 394 -22.62 13.99 -20.90
CA ASN A 394 -23.06 15.31 -21.35
C ASN A 394 -23.45 16.24 -20.18
N ASN A 395 -23.88 15.64 -19.07
CA ASN A 395 -24.26 16.32 -17.83
C ASN A 395 -23.60 15.63 -16.64
N LEU A 396 -22.96 16.42 -15.78
CA LEU A 396 -22.40 15.99 -14.51
C LEU A 396 -23.04 16.78 -13.36
N PRO A 397 -23.16 16.19 -12.16
CA PRO A 397 -23.61 16.91 -10.98
C PRO A 397 -22.61 18.01 -10.62
N ASN A 398 -23.11 19.18 -10.22
CA ASN A 398 -22.28 20.31 -9.82
C ASN A 398 -21.77 20.15 -8.38
N ILE A 399 -20.73 19.35 -8.20
CA ILE A 399 -20.16 18.95 -6.90
C ILE A 399 -18.63 18.85 -6.95
N ILE A 400 -18.01 18.78 -5.77
CA ILE A 400 -16.61 18.36 -5.60
C ILE A 400 -16.62 17.10 -4.71
N PRO A 401 -16.50 15.90 -5.30
CA PRO A 401 -16.48 14.66 -4.53
C PRO A 401 -15.17 14.54 -3.74
N ASP A 402 -15.23 13.85 -2.61
CA ASP A 402 -14.03 13.33 -1.93
C ASP A 402 -13.87 11.81 -2.13
N PHE A 403 -14.89 11.16 -2.71
CA PHE A 403 -14.83 9.77 -3.15
C PHE A 403 -15.53 9.61 -4.49
N VAL A 404 -14.94 8.87 -5.41
CA VAL A 404 -15.52 8.54 -6.72
C VAL A 404 -15.55 7.03 -6.89
N TYR A 405 -16.69 6.49 -7.33
CA TYR A 405 -16.84 5.12 -7.80
C TYR A 405 -17.07 5.14 -9.31
N LEU A 406 -16.12 4.61 -10.07
CA LEU A 406 -16.15 4.56 -11.53
C LEU A 406 -16.49 3.14 -12.01
N ASP A 407 -17.78 2.89 -12.22
CA ASP A 407 -18.31 1.58 -12.64
C ASP A 407 -19.10 1.63 -13.96
N GLY A 408 -19.48 2.82 -14.43
CA GLY A 408 -20.15 3.08 -15.70
C GLY A 408 -19.28 3.85 -16.71
N PRO A 409 -19.80 4.09 -17.92
CA PRO A 409 -21.04 3.55 -18.49
C PRO A 409 -20.84 2.11 -19.01
N ASP A 410 -21.94 1.49 -19.43
CA ASP A 410 -21.90 0.36 -20.38
C ASP A 410 -21.30 0.83 -21.72
N PRO A 411 -20.31 0.13 -22.31
CA PRO A 411 -19.76 0.45 -23.62
C PRO A 411 -20.79 0.65 -24.74
N ALA A 412 -21.88 -0.12 -24.74
CA ALA A 412 -22.93 -0.05 -25.76
C ALA A 412 -23.76 1.24 -25.69
N GLU A 413 -23.77 1.91 -24.53
CA GLU A 413 -24.52 3.15 -24.30
C GLU A 413 -23.75 4.40 -24.78
N VAL A 414 -22.46 4.26 -25.15
CA VAL A 414 -21.64 5.39 -25.61
C VAL A 414 -21.93 5.73 -27.07
N LYS A 415 -22.52 6.92 -27.27
CA LYS A 415 -23.00 7.37 -28.58
C LYS A 415 -21.90 8.03 -29.40
N GLY A 416 -21.92 7.78 -30.72
CA GLY A 416 -21.07 8.46 -31.70
C GLY A 416 -19.82 7.67 -32.08
N GLN A 417 -19.06 8.22 -33.03
CA GLN A 417 -17.83 7.60 -33.54
C GLN A 417 -16.77 8.67 -33.83
N ILE A 418 -15.49 8.29 -33.74
CA ILE A 418 -14.36 9.12 -34.19
C ILE A 418 -13.48 8.27 -35.10
N ASN A 419 -13.30 8.71 -36.35
CA ASN A 419 -12.53 7.98 -37.37
C ASN A 419 -12.98 6.50 -37.52
N GLY A 420 -14.29 6.26 -37.43
CA GLY A 420 -14.89 4.93 -37.50
C GLY A 420 -14.72 4.07 -36.23
N MET A 421 -14.20 4.63 -35.13
CA MET A 421 -14.11 3.95 -33.83
C MET A 421 -15.25 4.38 -32.90
N ASP A 422 -15.86 3.41 -32.25
CA ASP A 422 -16.79 3.55 -31.12
C ASP A 422 -16.44 2.52 -30.02
N PHE A 423 -17.28 2.42 -28.99
CA PHE A 423 -17.13 1.46 -27.89
C PHE A 423 -18.04 0.23 -28.00
N THR A 424 -18.70 0.01 -29.14
CA THR A 424 -19.68 -1.09 -29.29
C THR A 424 -19.04 -2.46 -29.55
N VAL A 425 -17.75 -2.49 -29.89
CA VAL A 425 -17.00 -3.74 -30.08
C VAL A 425 -16.60 -4.35 -28.73
N THR A 426 -16.74 -5.67 -28.59
CA THR A 426 -16.55 -6.41 -27.33
C THR A 426 -15.17 -6.25 -26.71
N ASP A 427 -14.14 -6.07 -27.55
CA ASP A 427 -12.75 -6.09 -27.11
C ASP A 427 -12.26 -4.69 -26.70
N ARG A 428 -13.11 -3.66 -26.80
CA ARG A 428 -12.76 -2.28 -26.47
C ARG A 428 -13.47 -1.84 -25.19
N THR A 429 -12.68 -1.55 -24.16
CA THR A 429 -13.20 -0.96 -22.93
C THR A 429 -13.38 0.55 -23.08
N VAL A 430 -14.35 1.12 -22.34
CA VAL A 430 -14.61 2.56 -22.32
C VAL A 430 -13.53 3.33 -21.58
N MET A 431 -13.17 4.53 -22.05
CA MET A 431 -12.19 5.42 -21.38
C MET A 431 -12.86 6.70 -20.89
N ALA A 432 -13.10 6.81 -19.58
CA ALA A 432 -13.76 7.94 -18.92
C ALA A 432 -12.78 9.11 -18.77
N ALA A 433 -13.13 10.25 -19.35
CA ALA A 433 -12.32 11.46 -19.26
C ALA A 433 -12.97 12.55 -18.38
N ASP A 434 -14.18 12.31 -17.85
CA ASP A 434 -14.89 13.23 -16.96
C ASP A 434 -14.06 13.62 -15.73
N LEU A 435 -13.30 12.69 -15.16
CA LEU A 435 -12.45 12.98 -14.00
C LEU A 435 -11.25 13.88 -14.35
N LEU A 436 -10.77 13.85 -15.60
CA LEU A 436 -9.72 14.77 -16.07
C LEU A 436 -10.27 16.20 -16.19
N LEU A 437 -11.55 16.36 -16.54
CA LEU A 437 -12.23 17.65 -16.51
C LEU A 437 -12.38 18.18 -15.07
N MET A 438 -12.65 17.29 -14.11
CA MET A 438 -12.83 17.65 -12.70
C MET A 438 -11.51 17.88 -11.94
N GLU A 439 -10.40 17.30 -12.41
CA GLU A 439 -9.10 17.26 -11.71
C GLU A 439 -8.69 18.58 -11.04
N PRO A 440 -8.76 19.75 -11.72
CA PRO A 440 -8.28 21.01 -11.12
C PRO A 440 -9.03 21.43 -9.85
N THR A 441 -10.22 20.86 -9.62
CA THR A 441 -11.09 21.21 -8.50
C THR A 441 -11.15 20.13 -7.40
N LEU A 442 -10.67 18.92 -7.68
CA LEU A 442 -10.67 17.84 -6.70
C LEU A 442 -9.74 18.18 -5.53
N LEU A 443 -10.12 17.81 -4.31
CA LEU A 443 -9.31 18.14 -3.14
C LEU A 443 -8.20 17.08 -2.93
N PRO A 444 -6.99 17.47 -2.48
CA PRO A 444 -5.98 16.52 -2.02
C PRO A 444 -6.55 15.46 -1.09
N GLY A 445 -6.23 14.19 -1.35
CA GLY A 445 -6.75 13.01 -0.67
C GLY A 445 -8.13 12.52 -1.16
N THR A 446 -8.68 13.10 -2.23
CA THR A 446 -9.83 12.49 -2.95
C THR A 446 -9.45 11.09 -3.41
N VAL A 447 -10.35 10.13 -3.19
CA VAL A 447 -10.16 8.72 -3.56
C VAL A 447 -11.03 8.37 -4.76
N ILE A 448 -10.46 7.66 -5.73
CA ILE A 448 -11.16 7.16 -6.91
C ILE A 448 -11.03 5.63 -6.89
N LEU A 449 -12.15 4.93 -6.72
CA LEU A 449 -12.28 3.49 -6.88
C LEU A 449 -12.72 3.18 -8.32
N ILE A 450 -11.92 2.37 -9.00
CA ILE A 450 -12.13 1.94 -10.38
C ILE A 450 -12.25 0.41 -10.35
N ASP A 451 -13.44 -0.11 -10.67
CA ASP A 451 -13.80 -1.51 -10.48
C ASP A 451 -13.96 -2.20 -11.84
N GLY A 452 -13.30 -3.34 -12.05
CA GLY A 452 -13.31 -4.07 -13.34
C GLY A 452 -12.75 -3.30 -14.55
N ARG A 453 -12.11 -2.15 -14.33
CA ARG A 453 -11.83 -1.13 -15.36
C ARG A 453 -10.36 -0.72 -15.41
N THR A 454 -9.46 -1.70 -15.36
CA THR A 454 -8.00 -1.47 -15.33
C THR A 454 -7.48 -0.54 -16.46
N ASN A 455 -8.07 -0.56 -17.66
CA ASN A 455 -7.68 0.39 -18.71
C ASN A 455 -8.06 1.84 -18.40
N ASN A 456 -9.20 2.10 -17.73
CA ASN A 456 -9.54 3.43 -17.22
C ASN A 456 -8.50 3.89 -16.21
N ALA A 457 -8.09 3.02 -15.28
CA ALA A 457 -7.09 3.35 -14.28
C ALA A 457 -5.77 3.78 -14.92
N ARG A 458 -5.28 3.03 -15.90
CA ARG A 458 -4.06 3.38 -16.67
C ARG A 458 -4.24 4.67 -17.48
N PHE A 459 -5.41 4.87 -18.09
CA PHE A 459 -5.71 6.08 -18.85
C PHE A 459 -5.69 7.31 -17.94
N LEU A 460 -6.39 7.27 -16.82
CA LEU A 460 -6.46 8.36 -15.85
C LEU A 460 -5.09 8.65 -15.23
N GLU A 461 -4.39 7.64 -14.75
CA GLU A 461 -3.04 7.79 -14.16
C GLU A 461 -2.05 8.47 -15.11
N ARG A 462 -2.10 8.17 -16.41
CA ARG A 462 -1.21 8.77 -17.42
C ARG A 462 -1.59 10.20 -17.84
N ASN A 463 -2.79 10.65 -17.48
CA ASN A 463 -3.31 11.94 -17.96
C ASN A 463 -3.60 12.92 -16.82
N PHE A 464 -3.82 12.44 -15.59
CA PHE A 464 -3.78 13.30 -14.42
C PHE A 464 -2.40 13.98 -14.32
N GLN A 465 -2.41 15.25 -13.95
CA GLN A 465 -1.21 16.09 -13.83
C GLN A 465 -0.72 16.19 -12.39
N ARG A 466 -1.58 15.87 -11.43
CA ARG A 466 -1.28 15.92 -9.99
C ARG A 466 -0.70 14.59 -9.48
N SER A 467 0.00 14.67 -8.34
CA SER A 467 0.61 13.49 -7.70
C SER A 467 -0.45 12.51 -7.21
N LEU A 468 -0.26 11.22 -7.50
CA LEU A 468 -1.19 10.15 -7.17
C LEU A 468 -0.49 8.99 -6.48
N ILE A 469 -1.16 8.40 -5.50
CA ILE A 469 -0.88 7.05 -5.01
C ILE A 469 -1.83 6.08 -5.71
N ARG A 470 -1.26 5.06 -6.34
CA ARG A 470 -2.00 3.94 -6.93
C ARG A 470 -1.89 2.69 -6.05
N LYS A 471 -3.03 2.08 -5.76
CA LYS A 471 -3.12 0.70 -5.24
C LYS A 471 -3.95 -0.12 -6.21
N TRP A 472 -3.42 -1.26 -6.64
CA TRP A 472 -4.10 -2.14 -7.59
C TRP A 472 -4.16 -3.55 -7.02
N ASP A 473 -5.36 -4.12 -7.06
CA ASP A 473 -5.60 -5.51 -6.72
C ASP A 473 -5.99 -6.25 -8.00
N ALA A 474 -5.13 -7.15 -8.44
CA ALA A 474 -5.34 -7.91 -9.66
C ALA A 474 -6.29 -9.11 -9.47
N GLU A 475 -6.45 -9.59 -8.23
CA GLU A 475 -7.31 -10.74 -7.93
C GLU A 475 -8.77 -10.31 -7.84
N GLU A 476 -8.99 -9.17 -7.20
CA GLU A 476 -10.32 -8.56 -7.01
C GLU A 476 -10.65 -7.52 -8.11
N ASP A 477 -9.77 -7.38 -9.12
CA ASP A 477 -9.82 -6.47 -10.28
C ASP A 477 -10.30 -5.04 -9.98
N TYR A 478 -9.71 -4.39 -8.98
CA TYR A 478 -9.98 -2.98 -8.69
C TYR A 478 -8.69 -2.16 -8.57
N THR A 479 -8.80 -0.86 -8.85
CA THR A 479 -7.73 0.12 -8.64
C THR A 479 -8.23 1.28 -7.78
N LEU A 480 -7.45 1.66 -6.77
CA LEU A 480 -7.60 2.89 -6.03
C LEU A 480 -6.57 3.91 -6.49
N LEU A 481 -7.03 5.11 -6.84
CA LEU A 481 -6.19 6.28 -7.04
C LEU A 481 -6.48 7.31 -5.94
N THR A 482 -5.45 7.87 -5.33
CA THR A 482 -5.58 8.90 -4.29
C THR A 482 -4.64 10.06 -4.56
N PHE A 483 -5.13 11.30 -4.55
CA PHE A 483 -4.27 12.48 -4.73
C PHE A 483 -3.35 12.68 -3.52
N ASP A 484 -2.04 12.47 -3.70
CA ASP A 484 -1.00 12.56 -2.66
C ASP A 484 -0.38 13.95 -2.62
N GLU A 485 -1.10 14.88 -2.01
CA GLU A 485 -0.70 16.26 -1.85
C GLU A 485 -1.04 16.76 -0.45
N SER A 486 -0.32 17.79 0.00
CA SER A 486 -0.66 18.47 1.26
C SER A 486 -2.01 19.18 1.16
N ARG A 487 -2.72 19.30 2.28
CA ARG A 487 -4.00 20.04 2.32
C ARG A 487 -3.81 21.49 1.89
N LEU A 488 -4.75 22.00 1.09
CA LEU A 488 -4.70 23.38 0.56
C LEU A 488 -4.95 24.47 1.62
N GLY A 489 -5.29 24.10 2.86
CA GLY A 489 -5.54 25.03 3.96
C GLY A 489 -6.47 24.46 5.03
N PRO A 490 -6.80 25.25 6.08
CA PRO A 490 -7.51 24.77 7.28
C PRO A 490 -8.98 24.38 7.05
N HIS A 491 -9.55 24.72 5.89
CA HIS A 491 -10.93 24.38 5.51
C HIS A 491 -11.01 23.23 4.50
N ASN A 492 -9.85 22.71 4.07
CA ASN A 492 -9.77 21.52 3.24
C ASN A 492 -9.61 20.30 4.15
N VAL A 493 -10.71 19.95 4.82
CA VAL A 493 -10.78 18.88 5.82
C VAL A 493 -11.45 17.68 5.18
N LEU A 494 -10.75 16.55 5.13
CA LEU A 494 -11.35 15.24 4.82
C LEU A 494 -11.90 14.61 6.09
N GLY A 495 -12.82 13.66 5.94
CA GLY A 495 -13.36 12.97 7.11
C GLY A 495 -12.27 12.20 7.89
N THR A 496 -11.24 11.67 7.22
CA THR A 496 -10.07 11.05 7.87
C THR A 496 -9.30 12.00 8.77
N ASP A 497 -9.36 13.31 8.51
CA ASP A 497 -8.69 14.33 9.33
C ASP A 497 -9.45 14.58 10.65
N LEU A 498 -10.72 14.18 10.73
CA LEU A 498 -11.59 14.33 11.91
C LEU A 498 -11.64 13.09 12.79
N PHE A 499 -11.44 11.93 12.18
CA PHE A 499 -11.38 10.64 12.84
C PHE A 499 -10.05 9.97 12.50
N PRO A 500 -8.91 10.53 12.95
CA PRO A 500 -7.64 9.83 12.81
C PRO A 500 -7.80 8.44 13.40
N ALA A 501 -7.34 7.42 12.68
CA ALA A 501 -7.56 6.01 13.01
C ALA A 501 -7.30 5.78 14.51
N THR A 502 -8.37 5.62 15.28
CA THR A 502 -8.28 5.15 16.65
C THR A 502 -7.88 3.69 16.54
N GLY A 503 -6.68 3.36 17.02
CA GLY A 503 -6.23 1.98 17.13
C GLY A 503 -7.32 1.16 17.82
N HIS A 504 -7.90 0.21 17.09
CA HIS A 504 -8.79 -0.81 17.59
C HIS A 504 -8.22 -2.17 17.24
#